data_AF-A0A642C2T8-F1
#
_entry.id   AF-A0A642C2T8-F1
#
_cell.length_a   1.000
_cell.length_b   1.000
_cell.length_c   1.000
_cell.angle_alpha   90.00
_cell.angle_beta   90.00
_cell.angle_gamma   90.00
#
_symmetry.space_group_name_H-M   'P 1'
#
loop_
_entity.id
_entity.type
_entity.pdbx_description
1 polymer ?
#
loop_
_entity_poly.entity_id
_entity_poly.type
_entity_poly.pdbx_seq_one_letter_code
_entity_poly.pdbx_strand_id
1 'polypeptide(L)'
;MMKQSIAFALICSFTISLWAQTFKGRVVDLAGNPIPYAALYLKELKTGFTTDDNGCFQTSLPAGQYTCEVSSLGFAGQTFSFSISAGDVEKNIVLSEQIYSLREVNVVKGVEDPAYSVMRKAIANAPYYRTQVKGFRAGTYLKGTGKMKTIPAILKLSKEVRKESKEFPDGQNLSYFRQESMDWLERLAFLCV
;
A
#
# COMPACT_ATOMS: atom_id res chain seq x y z
N MET A 1 -28.90 44.07 14.28
CA MET A 1 -28.42 43.04 13.32
C MET A 1 -26.90 43.05 13.08
N MET A 2 -26.13 44.08 13.46
CA MET A 2 -24.67 44.15 13.17
C MET A 2 -23.75 43.37 14.12
N LYS A 3 -24.20 42.97 15.32
CA LYS A 3 -23.35 42.26 16.31
C LYS A 3 -23.09 40.77 15.97
N GLN A 4 -24.04 40.13 15.28
CA GLN A 4 -23.93 38.71 14.88
C GLN A 4 -22.94 38.52 13.73
N SER A 5 -22.84 39.50 12.82
CA SER A 5 -21.91 39.48 11.68
C SER A 5 -20.44 39.65 12.10
N ILE A 6 -20.17 40.42 13.16
CA ILE A 6 -18.81 40.61 13.69
C ILE A 6 -18.30 39.35 14.37
N ALA A 7 -19.16 38.63 15.11
CA ALA A 7 -18.79 37.36 15.74
C ALA A 7 -18.46 36.29 14.69
N PHE A 8 -19.17 36.27 13.56
CA PHE A 8 -18.90 35.35 12.46
C PHE A 8 -17.56 35.66 11.75
N ALA A 9 -17.24 36.94 11.55
CA ALA A 9 -15.96 37.36 10.98
C ALA A 9 -14.75 37.04 11.88
N LEU A 10 -14.94 37.10 13.20
CA LEU A 10 -13.89 36.84 14.21
C LEU A 10 -13.63 35.33 14.41
N ILE A 11 -14.61 34.47 14.10
CA ILE A 11 -14.44 33.02 14.05
C ILE A 11 -13.72 32.59 12.76
N CYS A 12 -13.97 33.24 11.63
CA CYS A 12 -13.30 32.95 10.36
C CYS A 12 -11.81 33.37 10.33
N SER A 13 -11.40 34.37 11.13
CA SER A 13 -9.99 34.76 11.21
C SER A 13 -9.12 33.79 12.02
N PHE A 14 -9.73 32.93 12.85
CA PHE A 14 -9.00 31.97 13.68
C PHE A 14 -8.62 30.67 12.95
N THR A 15 -9.18 30.41 11.76
CA THR A 15 -8.91 29.17 11.01
C THR A 15 -7.74 29.27 10.02
N ILE A 16 -7.07 30.42 9.91
CA ILE A 16 -6.09 30.70 8.83
C ILE A 16 -4.63 30.32 9.19
N SER A 17 -4.40 29.47 10.20
CA SER A 17 -3.02 29.14 10.63
C SER A 17 -2.72 27.64 10.74
N LEU A 18 -3.32 26.82 9.88
CA LEU A 18 -2.86 25.44 9.68
C LEU A 18 -1.69 25.42 8.69
N TRP A 19 -0.48 25.62 9.19
CA TRP A 19 0.74 25.36 8.41
C TRP A 19 1.06 23.87 8.50
N ALA A 20 0.66 23.11 7.49
CA ALA A 20 1.14 21.74 7.32
C ALA A 20 2.60 21.79 6.84
N GLN A 21 3.49 21.17 7.60
CA GLN A 21 4.90 21.08 7.22
C GLN A 21 5.08 19.84 6.34
N THR A 22 5.66 20.05 5.16
CA THR A 22 5.84 18.98 4.19
C THR A 22 7.31 18.64 4.06
N PHE A 23 7.63 17.35 4.18
CA PHE A 23 8.93 16.80 3.79
C PHE A 23 8.80 16.20 2.39
N LYS A 24 9.55 16.74 1.44
CA LYS A 24 9.51 16.34 0.03
C LYS A 24 10.90 16.18 -0.54
N GLY A 25 11.02 15.48 -1.66
CA GLY A 25 12.29 15.34 -2.35
C GLY A 25 12.31 14.20 -3.35
N ARG A 26 13.51 13.90 -3.83
CA ARG A 26 13.75 12.80 -4.78
C ARG A 26 14.89 11.91 -4.32
N VAL A 27 14.75 10.61 -4.54
CA VAL A 27 15.79 9.60 -4.37
C VAL A 27 16.38 9.26 -5.73
N VAL A 28 17.70 9.43 -5.88
CA VAL A 28 18.43 9.19 -7.13
C VAL A 28 19.67 8.32 -6.88
N ASP A 29 20.18 7.69 -7.92
CA ASP A 29 21.48 7.01 -7.91
C ASP A 29 22.64 8.01 -8.12
N LEU A 30 23.88 7.51 -8.10
CA LEU A 30 25.08 8.30 -8.38
C LEU A 30 25.16 8.84 -9.83
N ALA A 31 24.44 8.22 -10.77
CA ALA A 31 24.34 8.65 -12.16
C ALA A 31 23.22 9.69 -12.39
N GLY A 32 22.42 9.99 -11.36
CA GLY A 32 21.28 10.90 -11.40
C GLY A 32 19.97 10.27 -11.87
N ASN A 33 19.90 8.95 -12.07
CA ASN A 33 18.66 8.25 -12.40
C ASN A 33 17.76 8.15 -11.16
N PRO A 34 16.44 8.30 -11.31
CA PRO A 34 15.52 8.15 -10.20
C PRO A 34 15.47 6.69 -9.72
N ILE A 35 15.39 6.50 -8.40
CA ILE A 35 15.20 5.19 -7.78
C ILE A 35 13.72 5.04 -7.39
N PRO A 36 12.92 4.28 -8.16
CA PRO A 36 11.52 4.08 -7.86
C PRO A 36 11.33 3.12 -6.68
N TYR A 37 10.21 3.28 -5.97
CA TYR A 37 9.79 2.40 -4.88
C TYR A 37 10.82 2.21 -3.75
N ALA A 38 11.72 3.18 -3.54
CA ALA A 38 12.63 3.18 -2.41
C ALA A 38 11.84 3.31 -1.10
N ALA A 39 12.21 2.53 -0.10
CA ALA A 39 11.57 2.54 1.22
C ALA A 39 12.26 3.57 2.13
N LEU A 40 11.49 4.54 2.61
CA LEU A 40 11.91 5.51 3.61
C LEU A 40 11.25 5.16 4.94
N TYR A 41 12.05 5.05 6.00
CA TYR A 41 11.60 4.70 7.34
C TYR A 41 11.98 5.79 8.35
N LEU A 42 10.98 6.32 9.06
CA LEU A 42 11.16 7.32 10.10
C LEU A 42 11.17 6.64 11.46
N LYS A 43 12.32 6.67 12.15
CA LYS A 43 12.54 5.90 13.39
C LYS A 43 11.63 6.35 14.53
N GLU A 44 11.42 7.65 14.67
CA GLU A 44 10.67 8.25 15.76
C GLU A 44 9.15 7.99 15.62
N LEU A 45 8.64 8.02 14.39
CA LEU A 45 7.24 7.75 14.10
C LEU A 45 6.94 6.26 13.93
N LYS A 46 7.97 5.43 13.73
CA LYS A 46 7.86 4.00 13.37
C LYS A 46 6.98 3.77 12.13
N THR A 47 6.97 4.75 11.24
CA THR A 47 6.23 4.74 9.99
C THR A 47 7.21 4.72 8.83
N GLY A 48 6.81 4.05 7.75
CA GLY A 48 7.55 4.06 6.50
C GLY A 48 6.64 4.43 5.34
N PHE A 49 7.24 4.98 4.30
CA PHE A 49 6.59 5.33 3.04
C PHE A 49 7.53 5.03 1.88
N THR A 50 7.00 4.95 0.68
CA THR A 50 7.74 4.60 -0.54
C THR A 50 7.76 5.75 -1.53
N THR A 51 8.79 5.82 -2.37
CA THR A 51 8.83 6.75 -3.50
C THR A 51 7.92 6.32 -4.65
N ASP A 52 7.54 7.28 -5.50
CA ASP A 52 6.82 7.05 -6.76
C ASP A 52 7.74 6.47 -7.85
N ASP A 53 7.19 6.27 -9.05
CA ASP A 53 7.90 5.80 -10.25
C ASP A 53 9.04 6.73 -10.71
N ASN A 54 8.98 8.02 -10.35
CA ASN A 54 9.98 9.04 -10.64
C ASN A 54 10.98 9.24 -9.48
N GLY A 55 10.94 8.36 -8.46
CA GLY A 55 11.76 8.47 -7.26
C GLY A 55 11.40 9.64 -6.34
N CYS A 56 10.27 10.31 -6.56
CA CYS A 56 9.79 11.42 -5.76
C CYS A 56 9.06 10.91 -4.50
N PHE A 57 9.17 11.64 -3.39
CA PHE A 57 8.40 11.39 -2.18
C PHE A 57 7.86 12.70 -1.60
N GLN A 58 6.74 12.60 -0.91
CA GLN A 58 6.13 13.70 -0.17
C GLN A 58 5.37 13.15 1.04
N THR A 59 5.66 13.67 2.22
CA THR A 59 4.97 13.32 3.47
C THR A 59 4.79 14.55 4.34
N SER A 60 3.66 14.68 5.03
CA SER A 60 3.48 15.72 6.05
C SER A 60 3.97 15.19 7.40
N LEU A 61 4.79 15.98 8.09
CA LEU A 61 5.40 15.60 9.36
C LEU A 61 5.27 16.77 10.34
N PRO A 62 4.95 16.54 11.62
CA PRO A 62 4.91 17.61 12.61
C PRO A 62 6.31 18.13 12.92
N ALA A 63 6.40 19.34 13.46
CA ALA A 63 7.67 19.94 13.84
C ALA A 63 8.42 19.06 14.84
N GLY A 64 9.69 18.80 14.57
CA GLY A 64 10.46 17.84 15.35
C GLY A 64 11.79 17.48 14.71
N GLN A 65 12.54 16.63 15.40
CA GLN A 65 13.78 16.03 14.92
C GLN A 65 13.49 14.59 14.49
N TYR A 66 13.91 14.23 13.28
CA TYR A 66 13.68 12.91 12.72
C TYR A 66 14.94 12.28 12.18
N THR A 67 14.99 10.96 12.25
CA THR A 67 16.00 10.11 11.65
C THR A 67 15.33 9.28 10.56
N CYS A 68 15.67 9.58 9.31
CA CYS A 68 15.19 8.83 8.15
C CYS A 68 16.25 7.82 7.70
N GLU A 69 15.81 6.59 7.52
CA GLU A 69 16.57 5.51 6.90
C GLU A 69 15.96 5.21 5.54
N VAL A 70 16.76 5.32 4.48
CA VAL A 70 16.35 5.08 3.11
C VAL A 70 17.03 3.83 2.61
N SER A 71 16.25 2.91 2.05
CA SER A 71 16.74 1.64 1.53
C SER A 71 16.03 1.29 0.22
N SER A 72 16.79 0.69 -0.69
CA SER A 72 16.26 0.15 -1.95
C SER A 72 17.04 -1.10 -2.34
N LEU A 73 16.41 -1.98 -3.12
CA LEU A 73 17.04 -3.22 -3.57
C LEU A 73 18.21 -2.91 -4.50
N GLY A 74 19.39 -3.46 -4.20
CA GLY A 74 20.61 -3.23 -4.99
C GLY A 74 21.35 -1.93 -4.64
N PHE A 75 20.87 -1.18 -3.65
CA PHE A 75 21.52 0.04 -3.16
C PHE A 75 21.97 -0.09 -1.70
N ALA A 76 22.99 0.67 -1.32
CA ALA A 76 23.39 0.84 0.07
C ALA A 76 22.37 1.71 0.79
N GLY A 77 21.85 1.24 1.92
CA GLY A 77 20.97 2.04 2.75
C GLY A 77 21.69 3.26 3.34
N GLN A 78 21.02 4.41 3.36
CA GLN A 78 21.55 5.63 3.94
C GLN A 78 20.66 6.08 5.10
N THR A 79 21.27 6.48 6.22
CA THR A 79 20.57 7.09 7.35
C THR A 79 21.00 8.53 7.51
N PHE A 80 20.05 9.44 7.68
CA PHE A 80 20.33 10.85 7.97
C PHE A 80 19.31 11.42 8.95
N SER A 81 19.76 12.40 9.73
CA SER A 81 18.93 13.17 10.66
C SER A 81 18.57 14.53 10.08
N PHE A 82 17.33 14.97 10.26
CA PHE A 82 16.86 16.29 9.82
C PHE A 82 15.83 16.86 10.81
N SER A 83 15.78 18.20 10.87
CA SER A 83 14.86 18.94 11.73
C SER A 83 13.79 19.65 10.91
N ILE A 84 12.53 19.55 11.32
CA ILE A 84 11.41 20.29 10.74
C ILE A 84 10.99 21.37 11.75
N SER A 85 11.08 22.64 11.38
CA SER A 85 10.81 23.78 12.27
C SER A 85 9.56 24.56 11.88
N ALA A 86 9.59 25.31 10.78
CA ALA A 86 8.48 26.13 10.28
C ALA A 86 8.63 26.34 8.77
N GLY A 87 8.41 25.28 7.99
CA GLY A 87 8.47 25.35 6.54
C GLY A 87 8.56 23.97 5.90
N ASP A 88 8.37 23.94 4.58
CA ASP A 88 8.61 22.74 3.78
C ASP A 88 10.11 22.45 3.74
N VAL A 89 10.46 21.18 3.99
CA VAL A 89 11.83 20.69 3.90
C VAL A 89 11.95 19.89 2.62
N GLU A 90 12.79 20.36 1.70
CA GLU A 90 13.14 19.64 0.48
C GLU A 90 14.51 18.99 0.59
N LYS A 91 14.58 17.68 0.35
CA LYS A 91 15.84 16.93 0.44
C LYS A 91 15.99 15.93 -0.71
N ASN A 92 17.02 16.15 -1.53
CA ASN A 92 17.46 15.16 -2.50
C ASN A 92 18.42 14.17 -1.84
N ILE A 93 18.16 12.89 -2.06
CA ILE A 93 18.85 11.77 -1.42
C ILE A 93 19.53 10.98 -2.54
N VAL A 94 20.83 10.73 -2.38
CA VAL A 94 21.62 9.99 -3.36
C VAL A 94 22.06 8.67 -2.74
N LEU A 95 21.67 7.56 -3.34
CA LEU A 95 22.09 6.22 -2.90
C LEU A 95 23.20 5.69 -3.80
N SER A 96 24.18 5.02 -3.19
CA SER A 96 25.22 4.29 -3.92
C SER A 96 24.75 2.87 -4.20
N GLU A 97 24.98 2.38 -5.41
CA GLU A 97 24.77 0.96 -5.72
C GLU A 97 25.62 0.07 -4.81
N GLN A 98 25.01 -1.01 -4.34
CA GLN A 98 25.69 -2.01 -3.54
C GLN A 98 25.29 -3.41 -4.03
N ILE A 99 26.27 -4.13 -4.56
CA ILE A 99 26.12 -5.52 -4.97
C ILE A 99 26.22 -6.37 -3.71
N TYR A 100 25.09 -6.98 -3.31
CA TYR A 100 25.06 -7.91 -2.19
C TYR A 100 25.45 -9.31 -2.68
N SER A 101 26.59 -9.83 -2.22
CA SER A 101 26.92 -11.24 -2.35
C SER A 101 26.34 -12.02 -1.16
N LEU A 102 25.41 -12.92 -1.43
CA LEU A 102 24.90 -13.83 -0.40
C LEU A 102 25.96 -14.89 -0.12
N ARG A 103 26.18 -15.19 1.17
CA ARG A 103 27.02 -16.33 1.55
C ARG A 103 26.32 -17.62 1.18
N GLU A 104 27.07 -18.53 0.57
CA GLU A 104 26.60 -19.89 0.32
C GLU A 104 26.33 -20.61 1.64
N VAL A 105 25.19 -21.28 1.73
CA VAL A 105 24.83 -22.10 2.89
C VAL A 105 25.24 -23.53 2.60
N ASN A 106 26.28 -24.01 3.29
CA ASN A 106 26.73 -25.41 3.16
C ASN A 106 25.95 -26.31 4.12
N VAL A 107 25.20 -27.27 3.58
CA VAL A 107 24.46 -28.27 4.36
C VAL A 107 25.33 -29.53 4.47
N VAL A 108 26.05 -29.66 5.58
CA VAL A 108 26.94 -30.80 5.84
C VAL A 108 26.19 -31.87 6.65
N LYS A 109 26.33 -33.15 6.27
CA LYS A 109 25.80 -34.27 7.07
C LYS A 109 26.42 -34.29 8.47
N GLY A 110 25.59 -34.40 9.50
CA GLY A 110 26.01 -34.52 10.90
C GLY A 110 25.99 -33.20 11.70
N VAL A 111 25.72 -32.07 11.05
CA VAL A 111 25.47 -30.78 11.71
C VAL A 111 23.97 -30.45 11.63
N GLU A 112 23.46 -29.73 12.62
CA GLU A 112 22.06 -29.28 12.61
C GLU A 112 21.79 -28.36 11.41
N ASP A 113 20.66 -28.58 10.72
CA ASP A 113 20.23 -27.75 9.59
C ASP A 113 20.06 -26.28 10.04
N PRO A 114 20.68 -25.30 9.37
CA PRO A 114 20.49 -23.88 9.66
C PRO A 114 19.03 -23.43 9.77
N ALA A 115 18.12 -24.09 9.04
CA ALA A 115 16.68 -23.82 9.08
C ALA A 115 16.07 -23.99 10.48
N TYR A 116 16.55 -24.94 11.29
CA TYR A 116 16.00 -25.19 12.62
C TYR A 116 16.14 -24.00 13.56
N SER A 117 17.25 -23.26 13.47
CA SER A 117 17.46 -22.05 14.28
C SER A 117 16.41 -20.97 13.97
N VAL A 118 16.07 -20.80 12.69
CA VAL A 118 15.06 -19.85 12.21
C VAL A 118 13.66 -20.30 12.63
N MET A 119 13.35 -21.59 12.45
CA MET A 119 12.07 -22.18 12.88
C MET A 119 11.83 -22.00 14.38
N ARG A 120 12.83 -22.31 15.22
CA ARG A 120 12.72 -22.12 16.67
C ARG A 120 12.47 -20.66 17.03
N LYS A 121 13.18 -19.72 16.39
CA LYS A 121 12.99 -18.27 16.62
C LYS A 121 11.60 -17.81 16.18
N ALA A 122 11.08 -18.33 15.07
CA ALA A 122 9.73 -18.05 14.62
C ALA A 122 8.67 -18.59 15.61
N ILE A 123 8.82 -19.83 16.10
CA ILE A 123 7.93 -20.42 17.11
C ILE A 123 7.95 -19.61 18.42
N ALA A 124 9.15 -19.23 18.88
CA ALA A 124 9.31 -18.45 20.11
C ALA A 124 8.63 -17.06 20.01
N ASN A 125 8.65 -16.42 18.84
CA ASN A 125 8.04 -15.10 18.63
C ASN A 125 6.55 -15.16 18.26
N ALA A 126 6.01 -16.32 17.90
CA ALA A 126 4.60 -16.50 17.54
C ALA A 126 3.60 -15.90 18.56
N PRO A 127 3.71 -16.14 19.88
CA PRO A 127 2.78 -15.54 20.85
C PRO A 127 2.85 -14.00 20.87
N TYR A 128 4.03 -13.42 20.71
CA TYR A 128 4.21 -11.95 20.70
C TYR A 128 3.41 -11.32 19.55
N TYR A 129 3.61 -11.79 18.32
CA TYR A 129 2.89 -11.25 17.16
C TYR A 129 1.39 -11.57 17.18
N ARG A 130 0.99 -12.73 17.73
CA ARG A 130 -0.43 -13.10 17.86
C ARG A 130 -1.20 -12.11 18.75
N THR A 131 -0.56 -11.52 19.76
CA THR A 131 -1.21 -10.55 20.66
C THR A 131 -1.28 -9.12 20.11
N GLN A 132 -0.53 -8.79 19.05
CA GLN A 132 -0.55 -7.45 18.46
C GLN A 132 -1.86 -7.14 17.72
N VAL A 133 -2.55 -8.16 17.20
CA VAL A 133 -3.79 -8.00 16.42
C VAL A 133 -4.97 -8.56 17.22
N LYS A 134 -5.77 -7.68 17.84
CA LYS A 134 -6.98 -8.07 18.60
C LYS A 134 -8.10 -8.60 17.71
N GLY A 135 -8.13 -8.19 16.44
CA GLY A 135 -9.09 -8.62 15.43
C GLY A 135 -8.75 -8.04 14.07
N PHE A 136 -9.13 -8.72 13.01
CA PHE A 136 -9.02 -8.22 11.64
C PHE A 136 -10.36 -8.43 10.92
N ARG A 137 -10.68 -7.53 9.98
CA ARG A 137 -11.83 -7.65 9.09
C ARG A 137 -11.30 -7.52 7.67
N ALA A 138 -11.39 -8.60 6.88
CA ALA A 138 -10.99 -8.59 5.48
C ALA A 138 -12.22 -8.86 4.60
N GLY A 139 -12.41 -8.03 3.56
CA GLY A 139 -13.31 -8.34 2.48
C GLY A 139 -12.74 -9.48 1.64
N THR A 140 -13.52 -10.52 1.38
CA THR A 140 -13.09 -11.62 0.50
C THR A 140 -13.57 -11.32 -0.92
N TYR A 141 -12.62 -11.13 -1.84
CA TYR A 141 -12.94 -11.08 -3.27
C TYR A 141 -13.13 -12.51 -3.79
N LEU A 142 -14.38 -12.91 -4.04
CA LEU A 142 -14.70 -14.21 -4.62
C LEU A 142 -14.98 -14.05 -6.12
N LYS A 143 -14.04 -14.49 -6.96
CA LYS A 143 -14.21 -14.50 -8.42
C LYS A 143 -14.45 -15.93 -8.90
N GLY A 144 -15.71 -16.26 -9.12
CA GLY A 144 -16.12 -17.54 -9.69
C GLY A 144 -16.39 -17.43 -11.19
N THR A 145 -15.90 -18.39 -11.98
CA THR A 145 -16.31 -18.57 -13.38
C THR A 145 -17.00 -19.92 -13.52
N GLY A 146 -18.27 -19.91 -13.92
CA GLY A 146 -19.06 -21.13 -14.15
C GLY A 146 -19.31 -21.36 -15.62
N LYS A 147 -19.04 -22.58 -16.11
CA LYS A 147 -19.45 -23.03 -17.46
C LYS A 147 -20.66 -23.94 -17.34
N MET A 148 -21.84 -23.44 -17.72
CA MET A 148 -23.07 -24.23 -17.76
C MET A 148 -23.18 -24.98 -19.09
N LYS A 149 -23.13 -26.32 -19.07
CA LYS A 149 -23.34 -27.14 -20.28
C LYS A 149 -24.82 -27.27 -20.68
N THR A 150 -25.74 -27.18 -19.72
CA THR A 150 -27.18 -27.34 -19.97
C THR A 150 -27.97 -26.58 -18.92
N ILE A 151 -28.90 -25.73 -19.36
CA ILE A 151 -29.80 -24.99 -18.45
C ILE A 151 -30.93 -25.94 -18.02
N PRO A 152 -31.10 -26.23 -16.72
CA PRO A 152 -32.18 -27.07 -16.23
C PRO A 152 -33.54 -26.43 -16.51
N ALA A 153 -34.55 -27.24 -16.84
CA ALA A 153 -35.84 -26.80 -17.36
C ALA A 153 -36.58 -25.79 -16.45
N ILE A 154 -36.39 -25.89 -15.13
CA ILE A 154 -36.95 -24.98 -14.12
C ILE A 154 -36.50 -23.52 -14.32
N LEU A 155 -35.25 -23.29 -14.76
CA LEU A 155 -34.72 -21.94 -14.96
C LEU A 155 -35.14 -21.31 -16.30
N LYS A 156 -35.62 -22.11 -17.27
CA LYS A 156 -36.12 -21.61 -18.57
C LYS A 156 -37.51 -20.94 -18.47
N LEU A 157 -38.19 -21.10 -17.34
CA LEU A 157 -39.54 -20.56 -17.11
C LEU A 157 -39.54 -19.11 -16.62
N SER A 158 -38.39 -18.56 -16.21
CA SER A 158 -38.29 -17.15 -15.78
C SER A 158 -38.23 -16.19 -16.99
N LYS A 159 -38.97 -15.08 -16.90
CA LYS A 159 -39.07 -14.08 -17.99
C LYS A 159 -37.72 -13.40 -18.28
N GLU A 160 -36.90 -13.15 -17.26
CA GLU A 160 -35.55 -12.56 -17.39
C GLU A 160 -34.62 -13.40 -18.28
N VAL A 161 -34.53 -14.71 -18.04
CA VAL A 161 -33.65 -15.62 -18.81
C VAL A 161 -34.10 -15.71 -20.27
N ARG A 162 -35.41 -15.62 -20.52
CA ARG A 162 -35.98 -15.61 -21.88
C ARG A 162 -35.66 -14.31 -22.64
N LYS A 163 -35.44 -13.20 -21.94
CA LYS A 163 -35.09 -11.90 -22.54
C LYS A 163 -33.62 -11.87 -22.97
N GLU A 164 -32.70 -12.27 -22.08
CA GLU A 164 -31.26 -12.38 -22.40
C GLU A 164 -30.98 -13.38 -23.53
N SER A 165 -31.73 -14.49 -23.60
CA SER A 165 -31.54 -15.50 -24.65
C SER A 165 -31.85 -15.01 -26.08
N LYS A 166 -32.61 -13.91 -26.24
CA LYS A 166 -32.93 -13.33 -27.56
C LYS A 166 -31.87 -12.36 -28.06
N GLU A 167 -31.02 -11.84 -27.18
CA GLU A 167 -30.06 -10.77 -27.48
C GLU A 167 -28.69 -11.30 -27.92
N PHE A 168 -28.46 -12.62 -27.82
CA PHE A 168 -27.25 -13.30 -28.29
C PHE A 168 -27.55 -14.30 -29.43
N PRO A 169 -27.59 -13.86 -30.70
CA PRO A 169 -27.74 -14.75 -31.84
C PRO A 169 -26.35 -15.19 -32.31
N ASP A 170 -25.68 -16.07 -31.56
CA ASP A 170 -24.61 -16.84 -32.18
C ASP A 170 -24.48 -18.24 -31.59
N GLY A 171 -24.36 -19.21 -32.49
CA GLY A 171 -24.60 -20.63 -32.28
C GLY A 171 -23.52 -21.38 -31.49
N GLN A 172 -23.24 -20.96 -30.26
CA GLN A 172 -22.56 -21.80 -29.25
C GLN A 172 -23.19 -21.55 -27.87
N ASN A 173 -23.89 -22.56 -27.35
CA ASN A 173 -24.50 -22.56 -26.02
C ASN A 173 -23.44 -22.50 -24.91
N LEU A 174 -22.85 -21.32 -24.67
CA LEU A 174 -21.88 -21.07 -23.61
C LEU A 174 -22.27 -19.79 -22.88
N SER A 175 -23.27 -19.88 -22.00
CA SER A 175 -23.56 -18.80 -21.07
C SER A 175 -22.42 -18.73 -20.03
N TYR A 176 -21.47 -17.82 -20.24
CA TYR A 176 -20.46 -17.48 -19.25
C TYR A 176 -21.12 -16.64 -18.15
N PHE A 177 -21.38 -17.25 -17.00
CA PHE A 177 -21.71 -16.48 -15.80
C PHE A 177 -20.41 -16.05 -15.11
N ARG A 178 -20.15 -14.75 -15.16
CA ARG A 178 -19.14 -14.08 -14.31
C ARG A 178 -19.90 -13.30 -13.24
N GLN A 179 -19.92 -13.84 -12.03
CA GLN A 179 -20.51 -13.17 -10.88
C GLN A 179 -19.39 -12.55 -10.06
N GLU A 180 -19.38 -11.23 -9.98
CA GLU A 180 -18.46 -10.46 -9.14
C GLU A 180 -19.25 -9.87 -7.98
N SER A 181 -19.13 -10.48 -6.80
CA SER A 181 -19.60 -9.88 -5.56
C SER A 181 -18.52 -8.94 -5.06
N MET A 182 -18.64 -7.65 -5.40
CA MET A 182 -17.73 -6.61 -4.96
C MET A 182 -18.45 -5.75 -3.92
N ASP A 183 -17.82 -5.56 -2.76
CA ASP A 183 -18.35 -4.72 -1.69
C ASP A 183 -18.40 -3.27 -2.20
N TRP A 184 -19.45 -2.51 -1.82
CA TRP A 184 -19.74 -1.19 -2.43
C TRP A 184 -18.60 -0.17 -2.31
N LEU A 185 -17.69 -0.35 -1.35
CA LEU A 185 -16.53 0.51 -1.11
C LEU A 185 -15.42 0.35 -2.15
N GLU A 186 -15.26 -0.81 -2.80
CA GLU A 186 -14.22 -1.01 -3.83
C GLU A 186 -14.63 -0.48 -5.21
N ARG A 187 -15.94 -0.34 -5.49
CA ARG A 187 -16.43 0.25 -6.76
C ARG A 187 -16.07 1.73 -6.92
N LEU A 188 -15.89 2.47 -5.81
CA LEU A 188 -15.48 3.87 -5.86
C LEU A 188 -13.98 4.05 -6.15
N ALA A 189 -13.14 3.08 -5.78
CA ALA A 189 -11.70 3.13 -6.04
C ALA A 189 -11.38 2.95 -7.54
N PHE A 190 -12.18 2.19 -8.28
CA PHE A 190 -12.00 1.95 -9.72
C PHE A 190 -12.53 3.07 -10.63
N LEU A 191 -13.35 3.99 -10.10
CA LEU A 191 -13.89 5.15 -10.84
C LEU A 191 -13.02 6.42 -10.71
N CYS A 192 -11.93 6.35 -9.93
CA CYS A 192 -11.01 7.46 -9.70
C CYS A 192 -9.63 7.27 -10.37
N VAL A 193 -9.49 6.34 -11.32
CA VAL A 193 -8.34 6.25 -12.24
C VAL A 193 -8.85 6.50 -13.65
#